data_AF-A0A1I7RVS5-F1
#
_entry.id   AF-A0A1I7RVS5-F1
#
_cell.length_a   1.000
_cell.length_b   1.000
_cell.length_c   1.000
_cell.angle_alpha   90.00
_cell.angle_beta   90.00
_cell.angle_gamma   90.00
#
_symmetry.space_group_name_H-M   'P 1'
#
loop_
_entity.id
_entity.type
_entity.pdbx_description
1 polymer ?
#
loop_
_entity_poly.entity_id
_entity_poly.type
_entity_poly.pdbx_seq_one_letter_code
_entity_poly.pdbx_strand_id
1 'polypeptide(L)'
;MDLKVLFLLFSTAFALDHWILAGRVRCAPGLTSPFPYMKMRIYAQEQIFSHRCGERTISGQDGAFRVECDHASVTYTYPKFTIFHGCGGYCHFHEESFDGFVHEHLDIVLSANPSERSDGSCSNWD
;
A
#
# COMPACT_ATOMS: atom_id res chain seq x y z
N MET A 1 -26.33 46.76 23.01
CA MET A 1 -26.92 45.45 22.66
C MET A 1 -25.89 44.71 21.85
N ASP A 2 -25.24 43.76 22.53
CA ASP A 2 -24.22 42.85 22.01
C ASP A 2 -24.77 41.98 20.87
N LEU A 3 -23.99 41.84 19.81
CA LEU A 3 -24.13 40.76 18.82
C LEU A 3 -22.73 40.22 18.48
N LYS A 4 -21.98 39.84 19.52
CA LYS A 4 -20.93 38.82 19.42
C LYS A 4 -21.58 37.48 19.71
N VAL A 5 -21.00 36.40 19.16
CA VAL A 5 -21.37 34.98 19.40
C VAL A 5 -22.48 34.55 18.42
N LEU A 6 -22.31 33.63 17.47
CA LEU A 6 -21.30 32.59 17.29
C LEU A 6 -21.44 32.08 15.85
N PHE A 7 -20.56 32.48 14.94
CA PHE A 7 -20.34 31.65 13.75
C PHE A 7 -19.59 30.41 14.25
N LEU A 8 -20.34 29.35 14.54
CA LEU A 8 -19.80 28.00 14.70
C LEU A 8 -19.23 27.58 13.35
N LEU A 9 -18.00 28.02 13.07
CA LEU A 9 -17.15 27.34 12.12
C LEU A 9 -16.85 25.98 12.74
N PHE A 10 -17.63 24.96 12.37
CA PHE A 10 -17.17 23.58 12.43
C PHE A 10 -15.97 23.50 11.48
N SER A 11 -14.80 23.91 11.96
CA SER A 11 -13.54 23.59 11.32
C SER A 11 -13.32 22.11 11.60
N THR A 12 -13.89 21.24 10.76
CA THR A 12 -13.40 19.88 10.68
C THR A 12 -11.96 20.01 10.18
N ALA A 13 -11.00 19.97 11.10
CA ALA A 13 -9.60 19.98 10.75
C ALA A 13 -9.33 18.66 10.01
N PHE A 14 -9.22 18.74 8.68
CA PHE A 14 -8.74 17.63 7.87
C PHE A 14 -7.23 17.51 8.12
N ALA A 15 -6.77 16.35 8.55
CA ALA A 15 -5.35 16.03 8.52
C ALA A 15 -5.02 15.60 7.08
N LEU A 16 -4.02 16.24 6.48
CA LEU A 16 -3.43 15.79 5.23
C LEU A 16 -2.27 14.86 5.58
N ASP A 17 -2.47 13.60 5.25
CA ASP A 17 -1.53 12.52 5.47
C ASP A 17 -0.78 12.29 4.16
N HIS A 18 0.53 12.53 4.18
CA HIS A 18 1.41 12.19 3.06
C HIS A 18 2.27 10.99 3.45
N TRP A 19 2.01 9.84 2.83
CA TRP A 19 2.78 8.62 3.02
C TRP A 19 3.71 8.36 1.86
N ILE A 20 4.95 8.02 2.20
CA ILE A 20 5.95 7.52 1.26
C ILE A 20 6.32 6.11 1.71
N LEU A 21 6.17 5.16 0.80
CA LEU A 21 6.73 3.82 0.92
C LEU A 21 7.78 3.64 -0.16
N ALA A 22 9.00 3.38 0.27
CA ALA A 22 10.13 3.19 -0.64
C ALA A 22 11.02 2.06 -0.15
N GLY A 23 11.54 1.27 -1.08
CA GLY A 23 12.34 0.11 -0.73
C GLY A 23 12.66 -0.79 -1.91
N ARG A 24 12.93 -2.05 -1.57
CA ARG A 24 13.15 -3.13 -2.51
C ARG A 24 12.27 -4.32 -2.16
N VAL A 25 11.77 -5.00 -3.18
CA VAL A 25 11.05 -6.26 -3.04
C VAL A 25 11.77 -7.34 -3.83
N ARG A 26 11.84 -8.55 -3.27
CA ARG A 26 12.49 -9.69 -3.91
C ARG A 26 11.84 -11.00 -3.49
N CYS A 27 11.94 -12.00 -4.35
CA CYS A 27 11.57 -13.35 -3.97
C CYS A 27 12.53 -13.90 -2.90
N ALA A 28 12.01 -14.76 -2.02
CA ALA A 28 12.83 -15.51 -1.08
C ALA A 28 13.90 -16.36 -1.82
N PRO A 29 15.05 -16.63 -1.19
CA PRO A 29 16.11 -17.42 -1.81
C PRO A 29 15.60 -18.76 -2.37
N GLY A 30 16.03 -19.10 -3.58
CA GLY A 30 15.61 -20.32 -4.29
C GLY A 30 14.26 -20.22 -5.02
N LEU A 31 13.52 -19.13 -4.83
CA LEU A 31 12.32 -18.84 -5.63
C LEU A 31 12.65 -17.91 -6.80
N THR A 32 12.02 -18.18 -7.93
CA THR A 32 12.02 -17.29 -9.09
C THR A 32 10.60 -16.84 -9.40
N SER A 33 10.46 -15.70 -10.07
CA SER A 33 9.18 -15.31 -10.64
C SER A 33 9.23 -15.46 -12.16
N PRO A 34 8.26 -16.14 -12.77
CA PRO A 34 8.13 -16.17 -14.23
C PRO A 34 7.55 -14.87 -14.77
N PHE A 35 7.10 -13.95 -13.90
CA PHE A 35 6.52 -12.68 -14.29
C PHE A 35 7.56 -11.56 -14.19
N PRO A 36 7.69 -10.71 -15.22
CA PRO A 36 8.69 -9.65 -15.24
C PRO A 36 8.37 -8.49 -14.29
N TYR A 37 7.14 -8.42 -13.78
CA TYR A 37 6.66 -7.31 -12.96
C TYR A 37 5.85 -7.80 -11.77
N MET A 38 5.84 -6.98 -10.72
CA MET A 38 4.97 -7.07 -9.56
C MET A 38 4.12 -5.79 -9.51
N LYS A 39 2.96 -5.83 -8.86
CA LYS A 39 2.15 -4.63 -8.64
C LYS A 39 1.97 -4.38 -7.15
N MET A 40 2.37 -3.21 -6.70
CA MET A 40 2.14 -2.73 -5.35
C MET A 40 0.98 -1.74 -5.34
N ARG A 41 0.11 -1.84 -4.34
CA ARG A 41 -0.99 -0.90 -4.10
C ARG A 41 -0.96 -0.46 -2.64
N ILE A 42 -1.17 0.83 -2.40
CA ILE A 42 -1.32 1.41 -1.07
C ILE A 42 -2.77 1.80 -0.87
N TYR A 43 -3.26 1.49 0.32
CA TYR A 43 -4.57 1.81 0.79
C TYR A 43 -4.46 2.61 2.08
N ALA A 44 -5.25 3.67 2.22
CA ALA A 44 -5.55 4.21 3.54
C ALA A 44 -6.73 3.44 4.10
N GLN A 45 -6.47 2.72 5.18
CA GLN A 45 -7.46 1.95 5.90
C GLN A 45 -8.05 2.79 7.02
N GLU A 46 -9.36 3.02 6.92
CA GLU A 46 -10.18 3.62 7.96
C GLU A 46 -11.07 2.55 8.61
N GLN A 47 -11.81 2.91 9.65
CA GLN A 47 -12.60 1.95 10.44
C GLN A 47 -13.60 1.13 9.63
N ILE A 48 -14.18 1.71 8.58
CA ILE A 48 -15.28 1.09 7.81
C ILE A 48 -15.03 1.05 6.30
N PHE A 49 -13.96 1.67 5.81
CA PHE A 49 -13.59 1.61 4.40
C PHE A 49 -12.08 1.62 4.23
N SER A 50 -11.62 1.03 3.13
CA SER A 50 -10.25 1.17 2.65
C SER A 50 -10.34 1.75 1.25
N HIS A 51 -9.56 2.79 0.98
CA HIS A 51 -9.48 3.37 -0.36
C HIS A 51 -8.04 3.26 -0.86
N ARG A 52 -7.88 2.95 -2.14
CA ARG A 52 -6.57 2.91 -2.78
C ARG A 52 -6.13 4.35 -3.06
N CYS A 53 -4.95 4.73 -2.60
CA CYS A 53 -4.37 6.06 -2.76
C CYS A 53 -3.03 6.05 -3.50
N GLY A 54 -2.41 4.88 -3.66
CA GLY A 54 -1.17 4.74 -4.42
C GLY A 54 -1.11 3.40 -5.16
N GLU A 55 -0.42 3.38 -6.30
CA GLU A 55 -0.15 2.16 -7.05
C GLU A 55 1.19 2.27 -7.78
N ARG A 56 1.94 1.16 -7.85
CA ARG A 56 3.21 1.10 -8.56
C ARG A 56 3.44 -0.28 -9.17
N THR A 57 3.81 -0.31 -10.43
CA THR A 57 4.40 -1.49 -11.05
C THR A 57 5.89 -1.53 -10.74
N ILE A 58 6.38 -2.67 -10.25
CA ILE A 58 7.75 -2.90 -9.82
C ILE A 58 8.40 -3.89 -10.78
N SER A 59 9.60 -3.58 -11.27
CA SER A 59 10.38 -4.51 -12.08
C SER A 59 10.89 -5.65 -11.22
N GLY A 60 10.74 -6.90 -11.69
CA GLY A 60 11.29 -8.06 -11.00
C GLY A 60 12.83 -8.12 -10.99
N GLN A 61 13.50 -7.31 -11.81
CA GLN A 61 14.98 -7.32 -11.93
C GLN A 61 15.66 -6.50 -10.84
N ASP A 62 15.15 -5.31 -10.53
CA ASP A 62 15.69 -4.46 -9.46
C ASP A 62 14.84 -4.54 -8.20
N GLY A 63 13.54 -4.82 -8.31
CA GLY A 63 12.63 -4.82 -7.18
C GLY A 63 12.45 -3.44 -6.53
N ALA A 64 13.03 -2.38 -7.09
CA ALA A 64 13.07 -1.08 -6.46
C ALA A 64 11.72 -0.38 -6.62
N PHE A 65 11.21 0.20 -5.54
CA PHE A 65 9.94 0.91 -5.58
C PHE A 65 9.98 2.18 -4.74
N ARG A 66 9.18 3.14 -5.19
CA ARG A 66 8.74 4.30 -4.42
C ARG A 66 7.31 4.57 -4.85
N VAL A 67 6.43 4.67 -3.88
CA VAL A 67 5.02 4.96 -4.09
C VAL A 67 4.57 5.91 -2.99
N GLU A 68 3.80 6.89 -3.41
CA GLU A 68 3.32 7.96 -2.56
C GLU A 68 1.79 7.84 -2.47
N CYS A 69 1.26 8.18 -1.31
CA CYS A 69 -0.16 8.18 -1.04
C CYS A 69 -0.47 9.46 -0.28
N ASP A 70 -1.19 10.36 -0.96
CA ASP A 70 -1.81 11.51 -0.34
C ASP A 70 -3.23 11.12 0.06
N HIS A 71 -3.55 11.32 1.33
CA HIS A 71 -4.90 11.11 1.82
C HIS A 71 -5.32 12.24 2.76
N ALA A 72 -6.57 12.66 2.63
CA ALA A 72 -7.19 13.59 3.56
C ALA A 72 -8.21 12.80 4.39
N SER A 73 -7.97 12.70 5.70
CA SER A 73 -8.92 12.04 6.60
C SER A 73 -9.46 12.95 7.68
N VAL A 74 -10.66 12.60 8.11
CA VAL A 74 -11.33 13.14 9.30
C VAL A 74 -11.21 12.20 10.50
N THR A 75 -10.63 11.01 10.32
CA THR A 75 -10.44 10.00 11.37
C THR A 75 -9.03 9.40 11.36
N TYR A 76 -8.78 8.45 12.27
CA TYR A 76 -7.53 7.69 12.31
C TYR A 76 -7.41 6.78 11.09
N THR A 77 -6.30 6.92 10.38
CA THR A 77 -5.94 6.25 9.13
C THR A 77 -4.65 5.46 9.30
N TYR A 78 -4.64 4.22 8.82
CA TYR A 78 -3.45 3.37 8.82
C TYR A 78 -3.06 3.02 7.38
N PRO A 79 -1.79 3.20 6.98
CA PRO A 79 -1.32 2.72 5.70
C PRO A 79 -1.31 1.21 5.67
N LYS A 80 -1.93 0.66 4.62
CA LYS A 80 -1.84 -0.75 4.26
C LYS A 80 -1.32 -0.86 2.84
N PHE A 81 -0.43 -1.81 2.56
CA PHE A 81 -0.09 -2.13 1.19
C PHE A 81 -0.37 -3.57 0.84
N THR A 82 -0.57 -3.82 -0.45
CA THR A 82 -0.53 -5.15 -1.03
C THR A 82 0.50 -5.21 -2.15
N ILE A 83 1.18 -6.35 -2.29
CA ILE A 83 2.06 -6.66 -3.40
C ILE A 83 1.55 -7.91 -4.09
N PHE A 84 1.18 -7.78 -5.34
CA PHE A 84 0.89 -8.88 -6.22
C PHE A 84 2.17 -9.31 -6.94
N HIS A 85 2.53 -10.58 -6.81
CA HIS A 85 3.78 -11.13 -7.34
C HIS A 85 3.62 -12.58 -7.77
N GLY A 86 4.61 -13.12 -8.47
CA GLY A 86 4.63 -14.57 -8.72
C GLY A 86 5.92 -15.29 -8.39
N CYS A 87 6.58 -14.88 -7.31
CA CYS A 87 7.60 -15.70 -6.66
C CYS A 87 7.06 -17.12 -6.40
N GLY A 88 7.77 -18.15 -6.88
CA GLY A 88 7.34 -19.54 -6.77
C GLY A 88 6.50 -20.07 -7.94
N GLY A 89 6.32 -19.29 -9.00
CA GLY A 89 5.69 -19.74 -10.25
C GLY A 89 4.17 -19.57 -10.33
N TYR A 90 3.53 -19.18 -9.23
CA TYR A 90 2.09 -18.93 -9.16
C TYR A 90 1.80 -17.50 -8.76
N CYS A 91 0.54 -17.09 -8.86
CA CYS A 91 0.10 -15.76 -8.47
C CYS A 91 -0.17 -15.72 -6.98
N HIS A 92 0.49 -14.79 -6.31
CA HIS A 92 0.39 -14.57 -4.87
C HIS A 92 0.14 -13.10 -4.59
N PHE A 93 -0.43 -12.82 -3.42
CA PHE A 93 -0.50 -11.48 -2.87
C PHE A 93 0.11 -11.48 -1.46
N HIS A 94 0.93 -10.49 -1.18
CA HIS A 94 1.44 -10.19 0.14
C HIS A 94 0.75 -8.93 0.66
N GLU A 95 0.36 -8.90 1.92
CA GLU A 95 -0.31 -7.75 2.55
C GLU A 95 0.37 -7.41 3.87
N GLU A 96 0.59 -6.13 4.12
CA GLU A 96 1.15 -5.62 5.36
C GLU A 96 0.48 -4.28 5.73
N SER A 97 0.22 -4.09 7.03
CA SER A 97 -0.31 -2.86 7.61
C SER A 97 0.72 -2.25 8.54
N PHE A 98 0.82 -0.92 8.56
CA PHE A 98 1.76 -0.19 9.42
C PHE A 98 1.04 0.73 10.37
N ASP A 99 1.62 0.86 11.56
CA ASP A 99 1.23 1.88 12.53
C ASP A 99 2.07 3.14 12.29
N GLY A 100 1.45 4.21 11.75
CA GLY A 100 2.09 5.52 11.61
C GLY A 100 2.70 5.84 10.23
N PHE A 101 3.63 6.81 10.19
CA PHE A 101 4.09 7.47 8.96
C PHE A 101 5.57 7.21 8.65
N VAL A 102 5.82 6.95 7.37
CA VAL A 102 7.12 6.86 6.67
C VAL A 102 7.92 5.58 6.93
N HIS A 103 7.90 4.70 5.93
CA HIS A 103 8.86 3.60 5.80
C HIS A 103 9.67 3.77 4.53
N GLU A 104 10.78 4.50 4.67
CA GLU A 104 11.85 4.52 3.68
C GLU A 104 12.82 3.37 3.99
N HIS A 105 13.29 2.69 2.95
CA HIS A 105 14.23 1.54 3.01
C HIS A 105 13.61 0.19 3.43
N LEU A 106 12.37 -0.08 3.04
CA LEU A 106 11.77 -1.42 3.19
C LEU A 106 12.56 -2.48 2.39
N ASP A 107 12.84 -3.64 2.98
CA ASP A 107 13.32 -4.85 2.27
C ASP A 107 12.28 -5.95 2.44
N ILE A 108 11.47 -6.15 1.41
CA ILE A 108 10.35 -7.09 1.44
C ILE A 108 10.76 -8.39 0.74
N VAL A 109 10.68 -9.49 1.49
CA VAL A 109 11.02 -10.82 0.99
C VAL A 109 9.75 -11.63 0.79
N LEU A 110 9.40 -11.85 -0.47
CA LEU A 110 8.18 -12.51 -0.88
C LEU A 110 8.33 -14.03 -0.86
N SER A 111 7.36 -14.69 -0.24
CA SER A 111 7.31 -16.14 -0.14
C SER A 111 6.47 -16.75 -1.28
N ALA A 112 6.44 -18.08 -1.37
CA ALA A 112 5.46 -18.81 -2.18
C ALA A 112 4.38 -19.43 -1.29
N ASN A 113 3.92 -18.69 -0.27
CA ASN A 113 2.98 -19.22 0.72
C ASN A 113 1.65 -19.59 0.03
N PRO A 114 1.20 -20.86 0.13
CA PRO A 114 -0.06 -21.29 -0.46
C PRO A 114 -1.28 -20.52 0.06
N SER A 115 -1.24 -19.99 1.29
CA SER A 115 -2.35 -19.19 1.84
C SER A 115 -2.44 -17.78 1.22
N GLU A 116 -1.36 -17.31 0.60
CA GLU A 116 -1.27 -16.04 -0.12
C GLU A 116 -1.61 -16.21 -1.61
N ARG A 117 -1.99 -17.42 -2.04
CA ARG A 117 -2.30 -17.70 -3.44
C ARG A 117 -3.54 -16.91 -3.88
N SER A 118 -3.43 -16.24 -5.02
CA SER A 118 -4.56 -15.57 -5.66
C SER A 118 -5.22 -16.52 -6.66
N ASP A 119 -6.55 -16.59 -6.64
CA ASP A 119 -7.36 -17.36 -7.61
C ASP A 119 -7.33 -16.74 -9.03
N GLY A 120 -6.72 -15.56 -9.19
CA GLY A 120 -6.62 -14.83 -10.44
C GLY A 120 -5.30 -15.00 -11.18
N SER A 121 -5.33 -14.79 -12.50
CA SER A 121 -4.11 -14.67 -13.31
C SER A 121 -3.34 -13.40 -12.98
N CYS A 122 -2.01 -13.49 -12.91
CA CYS A 122 -1.09 -12.37 -12.71
C CYS A 122 -1.15 -11.35 -13.85
N SER A 123 -1.76 -11.73 -14.98
CA SER A 123 -1.99 -10.88 -16.14
C SER A 123 -3.13 -9.87 -15.97
N ASN A 124 -4.00 -10.04 -14.98
CA ASN A 124 -5.22 -9.24 -14.81
C ASN A 124 -5.09 -8.19 -13.70
N TRP A 125 -3.86 -7.84 -13.32
CA TRP A 125 -3.63 -6.86 -12.25
C TRP A 125 -3.72 -5.42 -12.72
N ASP A 126 -4.18 -5.15 -13.94
CA ASP A 126 -4.57 -3.81 -14.41
C ASP A 126 -5.82 -3.28 -13.69
#